data_AF-A0A6I9NJS2-F1
#
_entry.id   AF-A0A6I9NJS2-F1
#
_cell.length_a   1.000
_cell.length_b   1.000
_cell.length_c   1.000
_cell.angle_alpha   90.00
_cell.angle_beta   90.00
_cell.angle_gamma   90.00
#
_symmetry.space_group_name_H-M   'P 1'
#
loop_
_entity.id
_entity.type
_entity.pdbx_description
1 polymer ?
#
loop_
_entity_poly.entity_id
_entity_poly.type
_entity_poly.pdbx_seq_one_letter_code
_entity_poly.pdbx_strand_id
1 'polypeptide(L)'
;MIKQLLIGIVCSAAVLTFGILIGHFGINKSSNSAPSWVKDVTKDVDESFIKKFLSEVDNIQIQENLRELTKVPHMATTAGDEQTVQFMLKRWQDPETGLDQAWREEYMVYLSFPDPENPNKVTVVSPSETVLYAAREKEKSYTPDQDDPEVVQPYAAYSPAGHPK
;
A
#
# COMPACT_ATOMS: atom_id res chain seq x y z
N MET A 1 32.69 21.19 78.20
CA MET A 1 32.57 20.03 77.28
C MET A 1 31.49 20.23 76.21
N ILE A 2 30.27 20.68 76.54
CA ILE A 2 29.17 20.94 75.56
C ILE A 2 29.53 21.94 74.44
N LYS A 3 30.25 23.03 74.73
CA LYS A 3 30.63 24.03 73.71
C LYS A 3 31.58 23.48 72.64
N GLN A 4 32.52 22.61 73.01
CA GLN A 4 33.44 22.00 72.06
C GLN A 4 32.75 20.93 71.20
N LEU A 5 31.78 20.20 71.76
CA LEU A 5 30.93 19.26 71.02
C LEU A 5 30.07 19.99 69.97
N LEU A 6 29.45 21.11 70.34
CA LEU A 6 28.64 21.93 69.43
C LEU A 6 29.46 22.51 68.27
N ILE A 7 30.67 23.02 68.55
CA ILE A 7 31.57 23.52 67.51
C ILE A 7 31.98 22.39 66.57
N GLY A 8 32.29 21.20 67.10
CA GLY A 8 32.61 20.03 66.29
C GLY A 8 31.48 19.63 65.34
N ILE A 9 30.23 19.64 65.81
CA ILE A 9 29.05 19.32 64.99
C ILE A 9 28.84 20.37 63.89
N VAL A 10 28.95 21.67 64.21
CA VAL A 10 28.78 22.75 63.24
C VAL A 10 29.88 22.73 62.17
N CYS A 11 31.14 22.51 62.56
CA CYS A 11 32.24 22.35 61.61
C CYS A 11 32.05 21.12 60.72
N SER A 12 31.59 19.99 61.29
CA SER A 12 31.31 18.78 60.51
C SER A 12 30.19 19.01 59.49
N ALA A 13 29.12 19.68 59.90
CA ALA A 13 28.02 20.05 59.00
C ALA A 13 28.47 21.03 57.91
N ALA A 14 29.33 21.98 58.23
CA ALA A 14 29.90 22.92 57.27
C ALA A 14 30.79 22.22 56.21
N VAL A 15 31.63 21.27 56.64
CA VAL A 15 32.47 20.49 55.71
C VAL A 15 31.62 19.58 54.83
N LEU A 16 30.57 18.95 55.39
CA LEU A 16 29.68 18.07 54.66
C LEU A 16 28.86 18.85 53.63
N THR A 17 28.35 20.02 53.99
CA THR A 17 27.64 20.92 53.06
C THR A 17 28.56 21.44 51.96
N PHE A 18 29.79 21.86 52.28
CA PHE A 18 30.77 22.24 51.26
C PHE A 18 31.13 21.06 50.33
N GLY A 19 31.28 19.85 50.87
CA GLY A 19 31.53 18.64 50.08
C GLY A 19 30.38 18.32 49.13
N ILE A 20 29.13 18.45 49.58
CA ILE A 20 27.94 18.30 48.73
C ILE A 20 27.90 19.37 47.65
N LEU A 21 28.17 20.63 47.98
CA LEU A 21 28.16 21.73 47.02
C LEU A 21 29.27 21.56 45.97
N ILE A 22 30.48 21.19 46.38
CA ILE A 22 31.59 20.89 45.46
C ILE A 22 31.27 19.65 44.62
N GLY A 23 30.65 18.62 45.17
CA GLY A 23 30.20 17.46 44.38
C GLY A 23 29.11 17.84 43.37
N HIS A 24 28.17 18.70 43.76
CA HIS A 24 27.06 19.12 42.91
C HIS A 24 27.49 20.06 41.79
N PHE A 25 28.40 21.00 42.06
CA PHE A 25 28.83 22.03 41.11
C PHE A 25 30.19 21.74 40.46
N GLY A 26 31.02 20.91 41.06
CA GLY A 26 32.33 20.51 40.52
C GLY A 26 32.25 19.33 39.55
N ILE A 27 31.20 18.50 39.65
CA ILE A 27 30.83 17.62 38.54
C ILE A 27 30.12 18.50 37.52
N ASN A 28 30.88 19.01 36.55
CA ASN A 28 30.28 19.44 35.30
C ASN A 28 29.47 18.25 34.80
N LYS A 29 28.15 18.33 34.90
CA LYS A 29 27.24 17.64 34.00
C LYS A 29 27.50 18.20 32.60
N SER A 30 28.69 17.96 32.07
CA SER A 30 28.86 17.73 30.65
C SER A 30 27.76 16.71 30.37
N SER A 31 26.73 17.20 29.68
CA SER A 31 25.64 16.38 29.24
C SER A 31 26.27 15.14 28.63
N ASN A 32 26.14 14.00 29.31
CA ASN A 32 26.26 12.69 28.70
C ASN A 32 25.09 12.50 27.70
N SER A 33 24.83 13.51 26.87
CA SER A 33 24.35 13.28 25.53
C SER A 33 25.46 12.47 24.88
N ALA A 34 25.29 11.14 24.87
CA ALA A 34 26.03 10.27 23.98
C ALA A 34 26.18 10.99 22.62
N PRO A 35 27.34 10.89 21.96
CA PRO A 35 27.56 11.53 20.67
C PRO A 35 26.36 11.30 19.75
N SER A 36 25.97 12.28 18.95
CA SER A 36 24.76 12.21 18.10
C SER A 36 24.68 10.92 17.29
N TRP A 37 25.83 10.43 16.81
CA TRP A 37 25.96 9.17 16.07
C TRP A 37 25.47 7.94 16.85
N VAL A 38 25.58 7.91 18.19
CA VAL A 38 25.07 6.79 19.00
C VAL A 38 23.56 6.75 18.97
N LYS A 39 22.89 7.90 18.97
CA LYS A 39 21.42 7.97 18.86
C LYS A 39 20.95 7.55 17.48
N ASP A 40 21.71 7.90 16.44
CA ASP A 40 21.41 7.50 15.06
C ASP A 40 21.62 5.99 14.84
N VAL A 41 22.65 5.38 15.44
CA VAL A 41 22.90 3.93 15.37
C VAL A 41 21.85 3.10 16.13
N THR A 42 21.28 3.66 17.21
CA THR A 42 20.17 3.01 17.94
C THR A 42 18.78 3.30 17.34
N LYS A 43 18.71 4.10 16.26
CA LYS A 43 17.45 4.50 15.67
C LYS A 43 17.02 3.44 14.66
N ASP A 44 16.06 2.62 15.04
CA ASP A 44 15.51 1.58 14.15
C ASP A 44 14.84 2.15 12.89
N VAL A 45 14.36 3.40 12.95
CA VAL A 45 13.61 4.04 11.87
C VAL A 45 14.06 5.49 11.63
N ASP A 46 14.41 5.83 10.39
CA ASP A 46 14.64 7.20 10.00
C ASP A 46 13.34 7.92 9.59
N GLU A 47 12.72 8.61 10.55
CA GLU A 47 11.54 9.44 10.30
C GLU A 47 11.72 10.52 9.22
N SER A 48 12.94 11.02 9.03
CA SER A 48 13.19 12.08 8.04
C SER A 48 13.09 11.53 6.63
N PHE A 49 13.61 10.32 6.42
CA PHE A 49 13.45 9.56 5.19
C PHE A 49 11.98 9.24 4.91
N ILE A 50 11.23 8.77 5.91
CA ILE A 50 9.78 8.50 5.74
C ILE A 50 9.02 9.76 5.33
N LYS A 51 9.28 10.90 6.00
CA LYS A 51 8.66 12.18 5.64
C LYS A 51 8.98 12.60 4.21
N LYS A 52 10.25 12.45 3.80
CA LYS A 52 10.66 12.72 2.43
C LYS A 52 9.93 11.80 1.44
N PHE A 53 9.96 10.49 1.66
CA PHE A 53 9.27 9.52 0.81
C PHE A 53 7.78 9.85 0.62
N LEU A 54 7.07 10.14 1.71
CA LEU A 54 5.66 10.51 1.64
C LEU A 54 5.42 11.83 0.89
N SER A 55 6.37 12.77 0.95
CA SER A 55 6.26 14.04 0.21
C SER A 55 6.48 13.92 -1.30
N GLU A 56 7.12 12.84 -1.77
CA GLU A 56 7.30 12.58 -3.20
C GLU A 56 6.06 11.93 -3.85
N VAL A 57 5.05 11.53 -3.05
CA VAL A 57 3.81 10.94 -3.59
C VAL A 57 2.94 12.03 -4.20
N ASP A 58 2.89 12.06 -5.53
CA ASP A 58 2.16 13.05 -6.30
C ASP A 58 0.78 12.54 -6.75
N ASN A 59 -0.28 13.29 -6.42
CA ASN A 59 -1.65 12.95 -6.80
C ASN A 59 -1.91 13.07 -8.30
N ILE A 60 -1.19 13.93 -9.02
CA ILE A 60 -1.30 14.06 -10.47
C ILE A 60 -0.75 12.80 -11.14
N GLN A 61 0.37 12.27 -10.64
CA GLN A 61 0.92 11.02 -11.16
C GLN A 61 0.00 9.83 -10.87
N ILE A 62 -0.68 9.80 -9.72
CA ILE A 62 -1.72 8.79 -9.43
C ILE A 62 -2.87 8.90 -10.44
N GLN A 63 -3.35 10.11 -10.73
CA GLN A 63 -4.42 10.34 -11.70
C GLN A 63 -4.03 9.85 -13.10
N GLU A 64 -2.83 10.18 -13.58
CA GLU A 64 -2.38 9.78 -14.91
C GLU A 64 -2.12 8.27 -15.00
N ASN A 65 -1.60 7.65 -13.94
CA ASN A 65 -1.51 6.19 -13.88
C ASN A 65 -2.90 5.55 -13.95
N LEU A 66 -3.89 6.07 -13.21
CA LEU A 66 -5.26 5.55 -13.27
C LEU A 66 -5.84 5.69 -14.67
N ARG A 67 -5.66 6.86 -15.31
CA ARG A 67 -6.13 7.12 -16.68
C ARG A 67 -5.58 6.11 -17.68
N GLU A 68 -4.30 5.77 -17.58
CA GLU A 68 -3.66 4.79 -18.46
C GLU A 68 -4.14 3.37 -18.16
N LEU A 69 -4.19 2.97 -16.88
CA LEU A 69 -4.57 1.62 -16.46
C LEU A 69 -6.04 1.28 -16.72
N THR A 70 -6.93 2.27 -16.81
CA THR A 70 -8.37 2.04 -17.06
C THR A 70 -8.81 2.34 -18.49
N LYS A 71 -7.86 2.46 -19.43
CA LYS A 71 -8.15 2.88 -20.80
C LYS A 71 -8.91 1.84 -21.62
N VAL A 72 -8.71 0.55 -21.32
CA VAL A 72 -9.32 -0.59 -22.02
C VAL A 72 -9.69 -1.68 -21.01
N PRO A 73 -10.66 -2.57 -21.30
CA PRO A 73 -10.88 -3.78 -20.51
C PRO A 73 -9.60 -4.61 -20.42
N HIS A 74 -9.26 -5.07 -19.22
CA HIS A 74 -8.02 -5.80 -18.95
C HIS A 74 -8.30 -7.06 -18.10
N MET A 75 -9.28 -7.85 -18.55
CA MET A 75 -9.61 -9.13 -17.95
C MET A 75 -8.39 -10.08 -18.03
N ALA A 76 -8.19 -10.92 -17.02
CA ALA A 76 -7.08 -11.86 -16.96
C ALA A 76 -6.89 -12.62 -18.28
N THR A 77 -5.64 -12.71 -18.76
CA THR A 77 -5.21 -13.38 -20.02
C THR A 77 -5.64 -12.71 -21.33
N THR A 78 -6.32 -11.56 -21.28
CA THR A 78 -6.65 -10.78 -22.49
C THR A 78 -5.46 -9.94 -22.96
N ALA A 79 -5.58 -9.36 -24.16
CA ALA A 79 -4.60 -8.40 -24.66
C ALA A 79 -4.46 -7.14 -23.79
N GLY A 80 -5.54 -6.72 -23.11
CA GLY A 80 -5.49 -5.58 -22.18
C GLY A 80 -4.73 -5.89 -20.90
N ASP A 81 -4.84 -7.13 -20.39
CA ASP A 81 -4.04 -7.61 -19.25
C ASP A 81 -2.55 -7.65 -19.60
N GLU A 82 -2.20 -8.20 -20.77
CA GLU A 82 -0.83 -8.21 -21.28
C GLU A 82 -0.25 -6.78 -21.39
N GLN A 83 -1.02 -5.83 -21.90
CA GLN A 83 -0.61 -4.42 -21.95
C GLN A 83 -0.33 -3.84 -20.56
N THR A 84 -1.14 -4.20 -19.56
CA THR A 84 -0.92 -3.80 -18.16
C THR A 84 0.39 -4.35 -17.62
N VAL A 85 0.70 -5.63 -17.89
CA VAL A 85 1.99 -6.23 -17.49
C VAL A 85 3.16 -5.50 -18.16
N GLN A 86 3.08 -5.21 -19.45
CA GLN A 86 4.13 -4.48 -20.17
C GLN A 86 4.31 -3.06 -19.63
N PHE A 87 3.21 -2.37 -19.29
CA PHE A 87 3.25 -1.05 -18.67
C PHE A 87 4.01 -1.08 -17.32
N MET A 88 3.68 -2.06 -16.46
CA MET A 88 4.33 -2.22 -15.16
C MET A 88 5.82 -2.56 -15.29
N LEU A 89 6.17 -3.54 -16.15
CA LEU A 89 7.56 -3.91 -16.40
C LEU A 89 8.37 -2.72 -16.90
N LYS A 90 7.84 -1.95 -17.86
CA LYS A 90 8.50 -0.74 -18.36
C LYS A 90 8.79 0.26 -17.25
N ARG A 91 7.85 0.52 -16.34
CA ARG A 91 8.03 1.47 -15.22
C ARG A 91 9.03 0.95 -14.20
N TRP A 92 8.98 -0.34 -13.86
CA TRP A 92 9.86 -0.92 -12.85
C TRP A 92 11.27 -1.23 -13.37
N GLN A 93 11.46 -1.39 -14.67
CA GLN A 93 12.78 -1.57 -15.30
C GLN A 93 13.39 -0.24 -15.77
N ASP A 94 12.76 0.90 -15.48
CA ASP A 94 13.31 2.20 -15.85
C ASP A 94 14.66 2.45 -15.15
N PRO A 95 15.71 2.86 -15.88
CA PRO A 95 17.06 2.98 -15.30
C PRO A 95 17.22 4.14 -14.31
N GLU A 96 16.31 5.11 -14.31
CA GLU A 96 16.39 6.32 -13.47
C GLU A 96 15.46 6.24 -12.27
N THR A 97 14.28 5.64 -12.45
CA THR A 97 13.18 5.67 -11.49
C THR A 97 12.65 4.28 -11.09
N GLY A 98 13.18 3.23 -11.71
CA GLY A 98 12.76 1.85 -11.50
C GLY A 98 13.38 1.17 -10.27
N LEU A 99 13.17 -0.14 -10.20
CA LEU A 99 13.68 -1.02 -9.17
C LEU A 99 14.98 -1.69 -9.64
N ASP A 100 15.71 -2.31 -8.71
CA ASP A 100 16.92 -3.07 -9.05
C ASP A 100 16.64 -4.20 -10.06
N GLN A 101 15.50 -4.88 -9.90
CA GLN A 101 15.06 -5.98 -10.76
C GLN A 101 13.53 -6.04 -10.83
N ALA A 102 13.02 -6.34 -12.03
CA ALA A 102 11.62 -6.67 -12.26
C ALA A 102 11.53 -7.67 -13.42
N TRP A 103 10.69 -8.70 -13.26
CA TRP A 103 10.48 -9.75 -14.26
C TRP A 103 9.03 -10.22 -14.27
N ARG A 104 8.65 -10.93 -15.34
CA ARG A 104 7.37 -11.62 -15.44
C ARG A 104 7.53 -13.05 -14.94
N GLU A 105 6.54 -13.50 -14.19
CA GLU A 105 6.34 -14.90 -13.85
C GLU A 105 5.00 -15.35 -14.43
N GLU A 106 4.96 -16.52 -15.10
CA GLU A 106 3.75 -17.02 -15.76
C GLU A 106 3.28 -18.32 -15.12
N TYR A 107 1.97 -18.41 -14.89
CA TYR A 107 1.33 -19.59 -14.33
C TYR A 107 0.22 -20.08 -15.24
N MET A 108 0.22 -21.39 -15.49
CA MET A 108 -0.87 -22.06 -16.20
C MET A 108 -1.97 -22.40 -15.19
N VAL A 109 -3.01 -21.56 -15.15
CA VAL A 109 -4.14 -21.71 -14.24
C VAL A 109 -5.43 -21.95 -15.02
N TYR A 110 -6.37 -22.67 -14.40
CA TYR A 110 -7.68 -22.91 -14.99
C TYR A 110 -8.58 -21.68 -14.74
N LEU A 111 -8.97 -21.00 -15.82
CA LEU A 111 -9.90 -19.87 -15.81
C LEU A 111 -11.26 -20.28 -16.42
N SER A 112 -12.25 -19.41 -16.30
CA SER A 112 -13.59 -19.62 -16.84
C SER A 112 -14.05 -18.33 -17.52
N PHE A 113 -14.58 -18.45 -18.74
CA PHE A 113 -15.08 -17.33 -19.53
C PHE A 113 -16.43 -17.73 -20.16
N PRO A 114 -17.33 -16.77 -20.43
CA PRO A 114 -18.56 -17.05 -21.17
C PRO A 114 -18.24 -17.36 -22.64
N ASP A 115 -19.11 -18.14 -23.29
CA ASP A 115 -19.01 -18.42 -24.72
C ASP A 115 -19.55 -17.22 -25.53
N PRO A 116 -18.72 -16.54 -26.35
CA PRO A 116 -19.17 -15.40 -27.15
C PRO A 116 -20.16 -15.79 -28.25
N GLU A 117 -20.11 -17.03 -28.74
CA GLU A 117 -21.03 -17.53 -29.77
C GLU A 117 -22.35 -18.02 -29.17
N ASN A 118 -22.34 -18.41 -27.88
CA ASN A 118 -23.50 -18.87 -27.12
C ASN A 118 -23.67 -18.04 -25.84
N PRO A 119 -24.08 -16.76 -25.93
CA PRO A 119 -24.18 -15.88 -24.77
C PRO A 119 -25.19 -16.39 -23.74
N ASN A 120 -24.92 -16.12 -22.47
CA ASN A 120 -25.81 -16.44 -21.37
C ASN A 120 -27.11 -15.64 -21.48
N LYS A 121 -28.25 -16.29 -21.25
CA LYS A 121 -29.57 -15.63 -21.34
C LYS A 121 -30.45 -16.03 -20.17
N VAL A 122 -31.27 -15.08 -19.73
CA VAL A 122 -32.31 -15.32 -18.73
C VAL A 122 -33.63 -14.87 -19.31
N THR A 123 -34.59 -15.79 -19.39
CA THR A 123 -35.92 -15.54 -19.97
C THR A 123 -37.02 -16.00 -19.03
N VAL A 124 -38.13 -15.27 -19.00
CA VAL A 124 -39.39 -15.74 -18.40
C VAL A 124 -40.20 -16.39 -19.51
N VAL A 125 -40.61 -17.64 -19.33
CA VAL A 125 -41.39 -18.42 -20.31
C VAL A 125 -42.78 -18.76 -19.76
N SER A 126 -43.75 -18.91 -20.66
CA SER A 126 -45.08 -19.45 -20.33
C SER A 126 -45.02 -20.97 -20.14
N PRO A 127 -46.10 -21.61 -19.63
CA PRO A 127 -46.21 -23.08 -19.62
C PRO A 127 -46.11 -23.75 -21.00
N SER A 128 -46.35 -23.00 -22.08
CA SER A 128 -46.18 -23.47 -23.47
C SER A 128 -44.79 -23.16 -24.04
N GLU A 129 -43.80 -22.88 -23.19
CA GLU A 129 -42.42 -22.51 -23.53
C GLU A 129 -42.29 -21.24 -24.39
N THR A 130 -43.31 -20.38 -24.40
CA THR A 130 -43.27 -19.12 -25.13
C THR A 130 -42.54 -18.07 -24.30
N VAL A 131 -41.53 -17.40 -24.88
CA VAL A 131 -40.80 -16.32 -24.21
C VAL A 131 -41.73 -15.13 -23.97
N LEU A 132 -41.96 -14.80 -22.70
CA LEU A 132 -42.75 -13.65 -22.25
C LEU A 132 -41.87 -12.43 -21.99
N TYR A 133 -40.63 -12.66 -21.55
CA TYR A 133 -39.65 -11.61 -21.27
C TYR A 133 -38.22 -12.17 -21.42
N ALA A 134 -37.31 -11.34 -21.92
CA ALA A 134 -35.87 -11.62 -21.96
C ALA A 134 -35.11 -10.53 -21.20
N ALA A 135 -34.27 -10.95 -20.25
CA ALA A 135 -33.35 -10.05 -19.58
C ALA A 135 -32.29 -9.54 -20.56
N ARG A 136 -31.74 -8.35 -20.29
CA ARG A 136 -30.67 -7.78 -21.12
C ARG A 136 -29.40 -8.60 -20.96
N GLU A 137 -28.76 -8.92 -22.08
CA GLU A 137 -27.58 -9.79 -22.13
C GLU A 137 -26.29 -9.08 -21.69
N LYS A 138 -26.17 -7.77 -21.93
CA LYS A 138 -25.02 -6.92 -21.57
C LYS A 138 -25.48 -5.62 -20.91
N GLU A 139 -24.57 -4.89 -20.27
CA GLU A 139 -24.81 -3.54 -19.78
C GLU A 139 -25.26 -2.60 -20.91
N LYS A 140 -26.01 -1.56 -20.52
CA LYS A 140 -26.27 -0.46 -21.45
C LYS A 140 -25.05 0.45 -21.45
N SER A 141 -24.46 0.69 -22.62
CA SER A 141 -23.45 1.71 -22.81
C SER A 141 -24.06 3.10 -22.58
N TYR A 142 -23.44 3.88 -21.71
CA TYR A 142 -23.73 5.29 -21.45
C TYR A 142 -22.70 6.21 -22.08
N THR A 143 -21.49 5.71 -22.34
CA THR A 143 -20.36 6.45 -22.93
C THR A 143 -19.65 5.60 -23.99
N PRO A 144 -18.98 6.22 -25.00
CA PRO A 144 -18.37 5.47 -26.11
C PRO A 144 -17.26 4.50 -25.71
N ASP A 145 -16.58 4.75 -24.59
CA ASP A 145 -15.56 3.87 -24.03
C ASP A 145 -16.12 2.54 -23.49
N GLN A 146 -17.44 2.43 -23.34
CA GLN A 146 -18.12 1.20 -22.90
C GLN A 146 -18.51 0.28 -24.06
N ASP A 147 -18.31 0.72 -25.30
CA ASP A 147 -18.62 -0.06 -26.52
C ASP A 147 -17.42 -0.91 -26.99
N ASP A 148 -16.39 -1.06 -26.15
CA ASP A 148 -15.23 -1.88 -26.46
C ASP A 148 -15.64 -3.37 -26.64
N PRO A 149 -15.27 -4.04 -27.75
CA PRO A 149 -15.64 -5.42 -28.01
C PRO A 149 -15.09 -6.41 -26.96
N GLU A 150 -14.03 -6.05 -26.23
CA GLU A 150 -13.45 -6.83 -25.14
C GLU A 150 -14.28 -6.74 -23.83
N VAL A 151 -15.35 -5.93 -23.80
CA VAL A 151 -16.32 -5.95 -22.69
C VAL A 151 -17.06 -7.28 -22.69
N VAL A 152 -16.63 -8.14 -21.75
CA VAL A 152 -17.21 -9.45 -21.49
C VAL A 152 -18.69 -9.34 -21.15
N GLN A 153 -19.46 -10.37 -21.50
CA GLN A 153 -20.81 -10.50 -21.00
C GLN A 153 -20.81 -10.74 -19.47
N PRO A 154 -21.77 -10.20 -18.71
CA PRO A 154 -22.01 -10.62 -17.33
C PRO A 154 -22.19 -12.13 -17.21
N TYR A 155 -21.41 -12.76 -16.33
CA TYR A 155 -21.43 -14.20 -16.09
C TYR A 155 -20.92 -14.51 -14.68
N ALA A 156 -21.22 -15.72 -14.21
CA ALA A 156 -20.63 -16.27 -12.99
C ALA A 156 -19.47 -17.20 -13.37
N ALA A 157 -18.22 -16.76 -13.14
CA ALA A 157 -17.05 -17.58 -13.40
C ALA A 157 -17.13 -18.92 -12.64
N TYR A 158 -16.77 -20.01 -13.32
CA TYR A 158 -16.83 -21.39 -12.85
C TYR A 158 -18.24 -21.98 -12.65
N SER A 159 -19.30 -21.24 -12.98
CA SER A 159 -20.65 -21.82 -13.05
C SER A 159 -20.68 -22.93 -14.12
N PRO A 160 -21.33 -24.07 -13.86
CA PRO A 160 -21.54 -25.08 -14.88
C PRO A 160 -22.45 -24.53 -15.98
N ALA A 161 -22.20 -24.95 -17.22
CA ALA A 161 -23.11 -24.70 -18.33
C ALA A 161 -24.41 -25.50 -18.13
N GLY A 162 -25.55 -24.89 -18.42
CA GLY A 162 -26.85 -25.56 -18.30
C GLY A 162 -28.01 -24.67 -18.67
N HIS A 163 -29.14 -25.30 -19.02
CA HIS A 163 -30.43 -24.64 -19.29
C HIS A 163 -31.47 -25.17 -18.30
N PRO A 164 -31.39 -24.80 -17.00
CA PRO A 164 -32.38 -25.22 -16.02
C PRO A 164 -33.76 -24.67 -16.40
N LYS A 165 -34.79 -25.51 -16.25
CA LYS A 165 -36.20 -25.18 -16.51
C LYS A 165 -37.00 -25.24 -15.22
#